data_AF-A0A7J9FIP9-F1
#
_entry.id   AF-A0A7J9FIP9-F1
#
_cell.length_a   1.000
_cell.length_b   1.000
_cell.length_c   1.000
_cell.angle_alpha   90.00
_cell.angle_beta   90.00
_cell.angle_gamma   90.00
#
_symmetry.space_group_name_H-M   'P 1'
#
loop_
_entity.id
_entity.type
_entity.pdbx_description
1 polymer ?
#
loop_
_entity_poly.entity_id
_entity_poly.type
_entity_poly.pdbx_seq_one_letter_code
_entity_poly.pdbx_strand_id
1 'polypeptide(L)'
;MCGCRWQVGGGTFVVAPAVTGRSWWRRSITKINFDGAYNKQMKQLGRCIIYRNLKAENLGAKMIFNDRVLIPFAAEAIACLQAIHAGLEMRVRQIVIEGDALSVIRQ
;
A
#
# COMPACT_ATOMS: atom_id res chain seq x y z
N MET A 1 13.99 8.58 15.57
CA MET A 1 14.78 8.20 14.40
C MET A 1 14.74 6.68 14.26
N CYS A 2 13.94 6.14 13.35
CA CYS A 2 13.99 4.73 12.97
C CYS A 2 14.49 4.69 11.52
N GLY A 3 15.72 4.21 11.33
CA GLY A 3 16.33 4.08 10.01
C GLY A 3 15.89 2.77 9.35
N CYS A 4 14.95 2.84 8.41
CA CYS A 4 14.69 1.73 7.50
C CYS A 4 15.66 1.85 6.31
N ARG A 5 16.57 0.89 6.18
CA ARG A 5 17.49 0.75 5.05
C ARG A 5 16.73 0.08 3.90
N TRP A 6 16.49 0.82 2.82
CA TRP A 6 15.84 0.34 1.61
C TRP A 6 16.90 -0.09 0.59
N GLN A 7 16.87 -1.34 0.14
CA GLN A 7 17.67 -1.78 -1.01
C GLN A 7 16.80 -1.71 -2.27
N VAL A 8 17.23 -0.87 -3.21
CA VAL A 8 16.58 -0.65 -4.51
C VAL A 8 17.17 -1.65 -5.50
N GLY A 9 16.43 -2.74 -5.75
CA GLY A 9 16.59 -3.54 -6.96
C GLY A 9 15.37 -3.28 -7.84
N GLY A 10 15.56 -2.95 -9.12
CA GLY A 10 14.54 -2.49 -10.07
C GLY A 10 13.46 -3.52 -10.46
N GLY A 11 12.92 -4.26 -9.50
CA GLY A 11 11.81 -5.17 -9.64
C GLY A 11 10.63 -4.74 -8.79
N THR A 12 9.42 -5.08 -9.23
CA THR A 12 8.23 -5.01 -8.38
C THR A 12 8.38 -6.07 -7.29
N PHE A 13 8.61 -5.67 -6.04
CA PHE A 13 8.59 -6.61 -4.91
C PHE A 13 7.13 -6.81 -4.48
N VAL A 14 6.56 -7.94 -4.88
CA VAL A 14 5.29 -8.44 -4.35
C VAL A 14 5.63 -9.44 -3.26
N VAL A 15 5.47 -9.05 -1.99
CA VAL A 15 5.38 -10.05 -0.90
C VAL A 15 3.92 -10.42 -0.79
N ALA A 16 3.45 -11.23 -1.75
CA ALA A 16 2.18 -11.91 -1.60
C ALA A 16 2.38 -12.96 -0.50
N PRO A 17 1.46 -13.07 0.46
CA PRO A 17 1.53 -14.22 1.35
C PRO A 17 1.36 -15.49 0.51
N ALA A 18 2.05 -16.55 0.90
CA ALA A 18 1.64 -17.91 0.57
C ALA A 18 0.31 -18.22 1.28
N VAL A 19 -0.79 -17.59 0.88
CA VAL A 19 -2.13 -17.93 1.38
C VAL A 19 -2.93 -18.44 0.18
N THR A 20 -2.77 -19.73 -0.06
CA THR A 20 -3.50 -20.53 -1.06
C THR A 20 -4.99 -20.73 -0.71
N GLY A 21 -5.50 -20.11 0.37
CA GLY A 21 -6.87 -20.23 0.83
C GLY A 21 -7.71 -18.96 0.60
N ARG A 22 -8.64 -19.00 -0.37
CA ARG A 22 -9.67 -17.97 -0.62
C ARG A 22 -10.61 -17.68 0.57
N SER A 23 -10.48 -18.41 1.68
CA SER A 23 -11.44 -18.45 2.79
C SER A 23 -11.22 -17.40 3.89
N TRP A 24 -9.99 -16.90 4.10
CA TRP A 24 -9.68 -16.00 5.22
C TRP A 24 -10.20 -14.56 5.04
N TRP A 25 -10.37 -14.11 3.80
CA TRP A 25 -10.86 -12.77 3.47
C TRP A 25 -12.37 -12.60 3.73
N ARG A 26 -13.14 -13.70 3.83
CA ARG A 26 -14.60 -13.64 3.78
C ARG A 26 -15.31 -13.23 5.07
N ARG A 27 -14.62 -13.18 6.22
CA ARG A 27 -15.28 -13.00 7.54
C ARG A 27 -14.75 -11.85 8.39
N SER A 28 -13.77 -11.09 7.93
CA SER A 28 -13.09 -10.10 8.77
C SER A 28 -12.96 -8.77 8.06
N ILE A 29 -13.19 -7.67 8.78
CA ILE A 29 -12.75 -6.34 8.34
C ILE A 29 -11.25 -6.43 8.09
N THR A 30 -10.84 -6.12 6.86
CA THR A 30 -9.42 -6.06 6.51
C THR A 30 -8.99 -4.59 6.59
N LYS A 31 -7.82 -4.33 7.17
CA LYS A 31 -7.19 -3.03 7.09
C LYS A 31 -6.21 -3.01 5.91
N ILE A 32 -6.23 -1.94 5.13
CA ILE A 32 -5.18 -1.66 4.15
C ILE A 32 -4.50 -0.37 4.56
N ASN A 33 -3.20 -0.44 4.79
CA ASN A 33 -2.40 0.74 5.02
C ASN A 33 -1.66 1.10 3.73
N PHE A 34 -1.68 2.37 3.36
CA PHE A 34 -0.96 2.89 2.21
C PHE A 34 0.09 3.91 2.64
N ASP A 35 1.16 4.00 1.86
CA ASP A 35 2.23 4.98 2.02
C ASP A 35 2.87 5.28 0.65
N GLY A 36 3.17 6.55 0.39
CA GLY A 36 3.67 7.07 -0.87
C GLY A 36 5.00 7.80 -0.71
N ALA A 37 6.10 7.16 -1.11
CA ALA A 37 7.42 7.78 -1.14
C ALA A 37 7.70 8.49 -2.47
N TYR A 38 8.39 9.63 -2.43
CA TYR A 38 8.87 10.31 -3.64
C TYR A 38 10.37 10.61 -3.58
N ASN A 39 11.10 10.15 -4.60
CA ASN A 39 12.51 10.43 -4.80
C ASN A 39 12.68 11.60 -5.79
N LYS A 40 13.07 12.78 -5.27
CA LYS A 40 13.30 14.00 -6.05
C LYS A 40 14.43 13.87 -7.08
N GLN A 41 15.50 13.15 -6.77
CA GLN A 41 16.67 13.03 -7.64
C GLN A 41 16.35 12.16 -8.85
N MET A 42 15.66 11.04 -8.63
CA MET A 42 15.30 10.08 -9.68
C MET A 42 13.95 10.40 -10.35
N LYS A 43 13.20 11.41 -9.86
CA LYS A 43 11.81 11.70 -10.25
C LYS A 43 10.92 10.44 -10.26
N GLN A 44 11.13 9.61 -9.24
CA GLN A 44 10.49 8.31 -9.09
C GLN A 44 9.59 8.34 -7.86
N LEU A 45 8.41 7.74 -7.96
CA LEU A 45 7.57 7.45 -6.81
C LEU A 45 7.71 5.96 -6.42
N GLY A 46 7.68 5.70 -5.12
CA GLY A 46 7.42 4.39 -4.56
C GLY A 46 6.05 4.44 -3.88
N ARG A 47 5.22 3.44 -4.10
CA ARG A 47 3.96 3.27 -3.39
C ARG A 47 3.91 1.90 -2.76
N CYS A 48 3.52 1.86 -1.50
CA CYS A 48 3.41 0.65 -0.72
C CYS A 48 1.98 0.50 -0.20
N ILE A 49 1.45 -0.70 -0.27
CA ILE A 49 0.23 -1.09 0.43
C ILE A 49 0.49 -2.33 1.29
N ILE A 50 -0.05 -2.34 2.50
CA ILE A 50 0.06 -3.45 3.45
C ILE A 50 -1.34 -3.92 3.80
N TYR A 51 -1.57 -5.22 3.65
CA TYR A 51 -2.82 -5.87 4.04
C TYR A 51 -2.70 -6.39 5.46
N ARG A 52 -3.67 -6.07 6.31
CA ARG A 52 -3.72 -6.52 7.70
C ARG A 52 -5.07 -7.07 8.08
N ASN A 53 -5.09 -8.07 8.96
CA ASN A 53 -6.33 -8.52 9.59
C ASN A 53 -6.67 -7.68 10.83
N LEU A 54 -7.81 -8.00 11.47
CA LEU A 54 -8.27 -7.33 12.70
C LEU A 54 -7.30 -7.44 13.89
N LYS A 55 -6.43 -8.46 13.90
CA LYS A 55 -5.42 -8.63 14.94
C LYS A 55 -4.13 -7.83 14.65
N ALA A 56 -4.17 -6.98 13.63
CA ALA A 56 -3.01 -6.25 13.09
C ALA A 56 -1.89 -7.16 12.57
N GLU A 57 -2.18 -8.43 12.29
CA GLU A 57 -1.21 -9.34 11.67
C GLU A 57 -1.08 -8.98 10.19
N ASN A 58 0.17 -8.90 9.72
CA ASN A 58 0.47 -8.59 8.32
C ASN A 58 0.10 -9.79 7.45
N LEU A 59 -0.92 -9.62 6.62
CA LEU A 59 -1.33 -10.60 5.64
C LEU A 59 -0.51 -10.49 4.37
N GLY A 60 0.15 -9.36 4.09
CA GLY A 60 0.98 -9.22 2.90
C GLY A 60 1.28 -7.77 2.57
N ALA A 61 2.14 -7.56 1.57
CA ALA A 61 2.47 -6.22 1.09
C ALA A 61 2.68 -6.20 -0.43
N LYS A 62 2.34 -5.07 -1.05
CA LYS A 62 2.61 -4.80 -2.47
C LYS A 62 3.33 -3.47 -2.58
N MET A 63 4.50 -3.49 -3.20
CA MET A 63 5.29 -2.30 -3.49
C MET A 63 5.42 -2.14 -5.00
N ILE A 64 5.16 -0.93 -5.50
CA ILE A 64 5.33 -0.59 -6.91
C ILE A 64 6.15 0.70 -7.01
N PHE A 65 7.11 0.71 -7.92
CA PHE A 65 7.84 1.90 -8.31
C PHE A 65 7.32 2.40 -9.65
N ASN A 66 7.13 3.70 -9.76
CA ASN A 66 6.71 4.34 -10.99
C ASN A 66 7.61 5.54 -11.27
N ASP A 67 8.18 5.56 -12.45
CA ASP A 67 8.92 6.71 -12.94
C ASP A 67 7.94 7.77 -13.46
N ARG A 68 8.34 9.06 -13.41
CA ARG A 68 7.64 10.22 -14.03
C ARG A 68 6.47 10.81 -13.24
N VAL A 69 6.57 10.89 -11.92
CA VAL A 69 5.65 11.71 -11.12
C VAL A 69 6.33 13.00 -10.68
N LEU A 70 5.58 14.11 -10.74
CA LEU A 70 6.13 15.46 -10.63
C LEU A 70 6.16 16.00 -9.20
N ILE A 71 5.34 15.47 -8.29
CA ILE A 71 5.15 16.01 -6.94
C ILE A 71 4.98 14.92 -5.87
N PRO A 72 5.47 15.13 -4.63
CA PRO A 72 5.33 14.17 -3.52
C PRO A 72 3.88 13.83 -3.17
N PHE A 73 2.98 14.82 -3.22
CA PHE A 73 1.55 14.63 -2.96
C PHE A 73 0.93 13.55 -3.86
N ALA A 74 1.36 13.49 -5.13
CA ALA A 74 0.87 12.50 -6.06
C ALA A 74 1.31 11.08 -5.68
N ALA A 75 2.45 10.89 -5.00
CA ALA A 75 2.86 9.57 -4.54
C ALA A 75 1.86 8.99 -3.53
N GLU A 76 1.47 9.80 -2.54
CA GLU A 76 0.49 9.44 -1.52
C GLU A 76 -0.91 9.24 -2.10
N ALA A 77 -1.37 10.16 -2.97
CA ALA A 77 -2.67 10.05 -3.62
C ALA A 77 -2.78 8.78 -4.48
N ILE A 78 -1.71 8.45 -5.22
CA ILE A 78 -1.65 7.23 -6.03
C ILE A 78 -1.60 5.98 -5.15
N ALA A 79 -0.88 6.01 -4.02
CA ALA A 79 -0.86 4.91 -3.06
C ALA A 79 -2.26 4.66 -2.45
N CYS A 80 -2.97 5.73 -2.08
CA CYS A 80 -4.35 5.67 -1.59
C CYS A 80 -5.31 5.08 -2.63
N LEU A 81 -5.26 5.57 -3.88
CA LEU A 81 -6.08 5.04 -4.98
C LEU A 81 -5.85 3.54 -5.18
N GLN A 82 -4.59 3.10 -5.09
CA GLN A 82 -4.26 1.69 -5.23
C GLN A 82 -4.76 0.85 -4.06
N ALA A 83 -4.76 1.38 -2.83
CA ALA A 83 -5.38 0.73 -1.68
C ALA A 83 -6.90 0.56 -1.85
N ILE A 84 -7.57 1.58 -2.41
CA ILE A 84 -9.01 1.50 -2.74
C ILE A 84 -9.26 0.39 -3.77
N HIS A 85 -8.52 0.38 -4.88
CA HIS A 85 -8.66 -0.65 -5.91
C HIS A 85 -8.39 -2.05 -5.36
N ALA A 86 -7.34 -2.22 -4.55
CA ALA A 86 -7.05 -3.49 -3.90
C ALA A 86 -8.20 -3.94 -2.98
N GLY A 87 -8.79 -3.01 -2.23
CA GLY A 87 -9.97 -3.30 -1.41
C GLY A 87 -11.19 -3.77 -2.21
N LEU A 88 -11.44 -3.14 -3.36
CA LEU A 88 -12.51 -3.54 -4.28
C LEU A 88 -12.27 -4.93 -4.87
N GLU A 89 -11.03 -5.23 -5.28
CA GLU A 89 -10.63 -6.54 -5.82
C GLU A 89 -10.80 -7.68 -4.80
N MET A 90 -10.59 -7.39 -3.52
CA MET A 90 -10.70 -8.39 -2.43
C MET A 90 -12.13 -8.83 -2.14
N ARG A 91 -13.15 -8.14 -2.66
CA ARG A 91 -14.59 -8.46 -2.47
C ARG A 91 -15.00 -8.65 -1.00
N VAL A 92 -14.38 -7.89 -0.10
CA VAL A 92 -14.70 -7.89 1.33
C VAL A 92 -15.90 -6.97 1.62
N ARG A 93 -16.71 -7.30 2.63
CA ARG A 93 -17.89 -6.47 2.98
C ARG A 93 -17.53 -5.10 3.55
N GLN A 94 -16.41 -5.03 4.25
CA GLN A 94 -15.96 -3.80 4.90
C GLN A 94 -14.45 -3.78 4.93
N ILE A 95 -13.89 -2.62 4.60
CA ILE A 95 -12.45 -2.37 4.57
C ILE A 95 -12.17 -1.04 5.24
N VAL A 96 -11.07 -0.97 5.98
CA VAL A 96 -10.58 0.29 6.55
C VAL A 96 -9.29 0.63 5.81
N ILE A 97 -9.25 1.81 5.21
CA ILE A 97 -8.07 2.33 4.52
C ILE A 97 -7.42 3.35 5.43
N GLU A 98 -6.15 3.15 5.74
CA GLU A 98 -5.37 3.98 6.67
C GLU A 98 -4.12 4.51 5.94
N GLY A 99 -3.76 5.77 6.19
CA GLY A 99 -2.52 6.38 5.73
C GLY A 99 -2.14 7.55 6.64
N ASP A 100 -0.92 8.04 6.54
CA ASP A 100 -0.42 9.22 7.26
C ASP A 100 -0.57 10.53 6.46
N ALA A 101 -0.92 10.43 5.18
CA ALA A 101 -1.20 11.55 4.30
C ALA A 101 -2.55 12.22 4.60
N LEU A 102 -2.61 13.03 5.65
CA LEU A 102 -3.81 13.79 6.05
C LEU A 102 -4.39 14.64 4.90
N SER A 103 -3.52 15.18 4.03
CA SER A 103 -3.92 15.97 2.86
C SER A 103 -4.64 15.16 1.79
N VAL A 104 -4.43 13.83 1.75
CA VAL A 104 -5.14 12.90 0.86
C VAL A 104 -6.44 12.44 1.52
N ILE A 105 -6.41 12.22 2.84
CA ILE A 105 -7.58 11.77 3.62
C ILE A 105 -8.68 12.84 3.70
N ARG A 106 -8.32 14.13 3.68
CA ARG A 106 -9.24 15.26 3.86
C ARG A 106 -9.70 15.94 2.55
N GLN A 107 -9.43 15.36 1.38
CA GLN A 107 -9.97 15.88 0.11
C GLN A 107 -11.47 15.62 -0.04
#